data_AF-A0A9P5W778-F1
#
_entry.id   AF-A0A9P5W778-F1
#
_cell.length_a   1.000
_cell.length_b   1.000
_cell.length_c   1.000
_cell.angle_alpha   90.00
_cell.angle_beta   90.00
_cell.angle_gamma   90.00
#
_symmetry.space_group_name_H-M   'P 1'
#
loop_
_entity.id
_entity.type
_entity.pdbx_description
1 polymer ?
#
loop_
_entity_poly.entity_id
_entity_poly.type
_entity_poly.pdbx_seq_one_letter_code
_entity_poly.pdbx_strand_id
1 'polypeptide(L)'
;MKVLNTLLLVATTTLALVSAQGQADCMTCLQNGLSALPLCKGLNIKMGELDPADPALAKCLCSSLDGNWVDGCTGAAQCGQDILSFKKEYPSNLESAGLRCTGGTPTYIPAPVA
;
A
#
# COMPACT_ATOMS: atom_id res chain seq x y z
N MET A 1 -60.01 -7.85 -10.64
CA MET A 1 -58.86 -7.27 -11.38
C MET A 1 -57.79 -6.90 -10.37
N LYS A 2 -56.59 -7.48 -10.51
CA LYS A 2 -55.38 -7.21 -9.72
C LYS A 2 -54.65 -6.02 -10.35
N VAL A 3 -54.17 -5.05 -9.57
CA VAL A 3 -52.77 -4.54 -9.52
C VAL A 3 -52.66 -3.67 -8.23
N LEU A 4 -52.13 -4.21 -7.13
CA LEU A 4 -50.77 -3.96 -6.62
C LEU A 4 -50.36 -2.47 -6.58
N ASN A 5 -50.60 -1.86 -5.42
CA ASN A 5 -50.15 -0.53 -5.05
C ASN A 5 -48.65 -0.60 -4.67
N THR A 6 -47.84 -0.01 -5.55
CA THR A 6 -46.61 0.75 -5.30
C THR A 6 -45.62 0.21 -4.26
N LEU A 7 -44.52 -0.33 -4.78
CA LEU A 7 -43.23 -0.50 -4.09
C LEU A 7 -42.87 0.76 -3.28
N LEU A 8 -42.83 0.64 -1.96
CA LEU A 8 -42.05 1.53 -1.11
C LEU A 8 -40.65 0.91 -1.00
N LEU A 9 -39.73 1.39 -1.82
CA LEU A 9 -38.31 1.00 -1.78
C LEU A 9 -37.71 1.62 -0.51
N VAL A 10 -37.76 0.88 0.60
CA VAL A 10 -37.08 1.25 1.84
C VAL A 10 -35.59 1.23 1.58
N ALA A 11 -34.95 2.39 1.74
CA ALA A 11 -33.51 2.57 1.70
C ALA A 11 -32.82 1.55 2.62
N THR A 12 -32.11 0.60 2.04
CA THR A 12 -31.26 -0.32 2.79
C THR A 12 -29.87 -0.37 2.15
N THR A 13 -28.90 0.03 2.97
CA THR A 13 -27.48 -0.35 2.92
C THR A 13 -26.58 0.38 1.93
N THR A 14 -26.26 1.63 2.24
CA THR A 14 -24.99 2.29 1.85
C THR A 14 -23.80 1.68 2.59
N LEU A 15 -23.58 0.37 2.49
CA LEU A 15 -22.46 -0.34 3.16
C LEU A 15 -21.30 -0.68 2.23
N ALA A 16 -21.37 -0.31 0.94
CA ALA A 16 -20.33 -0.67 -0.04
C ALA A 16 -19.36 0.47 -0.41
N LEU A 17 -19.65 1.74 -0.08
CA LEU A 17 -18.77 2.86 -0.46
C LEU A 17 -17.61 3.10 0.51
N VAL A 18 -17.73 2.66 1.76
CA VAL A 18 -16.74 2.93 2.80
C VAL A 18 -15.46 2.12 2.56
N SER A 19 -15.55 0.94 1.95
CA SER A 19 -14.40 0.04 1.73
C SER A 19 -13.38 0.56 0.71
N ALA A 20 -13.83 1.28 -0.33
CA ALA A 20 -12.95 1.83 -1.37
C ALA A 20 -12.27 3.14 -0.94
N GLN A 21 -12.98 3.98 -0.16
CA GLN A 21 -12.44 5.24 0.36
C GLN A 21 -11.31 4.97 1.36
N GLY A 22 -11.50 4.02 2.28
CA GLY A 22 -10.46 3.63 3.24
C GLY A 22 -9.19 3.08 2.61
N GLN A 23 -9.29 2.37 1.49
CA GLN A 23 -8.13 1.81 0.79
C GLN A 23 -7.32 2.92 0.10
N ALA A 24 -7.98 3.89 -0.53
CA ALA A 24 -7.33 5.04 -1.14
C ALA A 24 -6.60 5.92 -0.10
N ASP A 25 -7.23 6.12 1.06
CA ASP A 25 -6.63 6.84 2.18
C ASP A 25 -5.41 6.09 2.75
N CYS A 26 -5.47 4.75 2.79
CA CYS A 26 -4.35 3.90 3.20
C CYS A 26 -3.13 4.03 2.29
N MET A 27 -3.38 3.89 0.98
CA MET A 27 -2.33 3.96 -0.03
C MET A 27 -1.70 5.36 -0.07
N THR A 28 -2.51 6.40 0.13
CA THR A 28 -2.04 7.78 0.26
C THR A 28 -1.18 7.96 1.52
N CYS A 29 -1.60 7.41 2.66
CA CYS A 29 -0.80 7.46 3.88
C CYS A 29 0.55 6.75 3.71
N LEU A 30 0.54 5.54 3.15
CA LEU A 30 1.76 4.76 2.88
C LEU A 30 2.70 5.50 1.92
N GLN A 31 2.15 6.04 0.83
CA GLN A 31 2.92 6.84 -0.13
C GLN A 31 3.57 8.04 0.55
N ASN A 32 2.83 8.77 1.39
CA ASN A 32 3.34 9.93 2.11
C ASN A 32 4.40 9.53 3.14
N GLY A 33 4.17 8.44 3.88
CA GLY A 33 5.11 7.91 4.87
C GLY A 33 6.45 7.50 4.22
N LEU A 34 6.38 6.79 3.09
CA LEU A 34 7.59 6.41 2.35
C LEU A 34 8.28 7.65 1.75
N SER A 35 7.52 8.58 1.14
CA SER A 35 8.07 9.81 0.54
C SER A 35 8.71 10.77 1.55
N ALA A 36 8.32 10.69 2.83
CA ALA A 36 8.92 11.48 3.90
C ALA A 36 10.31 10.98 4.31
N LEU A 37 10.70 9.77 3.91
CA LEU A 37 12.02 9.23 4.24
C LEU A 37 13.13 9.97 3.50
N PRO A 38 14.29 10.21 4.14
CA PRO A 38 15.38 11.00 3.55
C PRO A 38 15.85 10.52 2.16
N LEU A 39 15.92 9.20 1.95
CA LEU A 39 16.37 8.59 0.70
C LEU A 39 15.26 8.44 -0.35
N CYS A 40 14.02 8.68 0.04
CA CYS A 40 12.84 8.58 -0.82
C CYS A 40 12.32 9.96 -1.29
N LYS A 41 12.90 11.04 -0.75
CA LYS A 41 12.45 12.41 -1.01
C LYS A 41 12.66 12.78 -2.48
N GLY A 42 11.58 13.26 -3.11
CA GLY A 42 11.60 13.70 -4.51
C GLY A 42 11.50 12.57 -5.54
N LEU A 43 11.39 11.32 -5.08
CA LEU A 43 11.08 10.20 -5.96
C LEU A 43 9.59 10.19 -6.30
N ASN A 44 9.25 9.74 -7.51
CA ASN A 44 7.87 9.56 -7.93
C ASN A 44 7.32 8.23 -7.38
N ILE A 45 7.03 8.21 -6.09
CA ILE A 45 6.49 7.03 -5.40
C ILE A 45 4.99 6.97 -5.61
N LYS A 46 4.53 5.85 -6.15
CA LYS A 46 3.12 5.48 -6.21
C LYS A 46 2.94 4.09 -5.63
N MET A 47 2.18 3.99 -4.54
CA MET A 47 1.92 2.69 -3.93
C MET A 47 1.14 1.80 -4.90
N GLY A 48 1.59 0.56 -5.10
CA GLY A 48 1.04 -0.37 -6.09
C GLY A 48 1.69 -0.29 -7.48
N GLU A 49 2.49 0.75 -7.75
CA GLU A 49 3.23 0.96 -9.01
C GLU A 49 4.73 1.16 -8.73
N LEU A 50 5.27 0.52 -7.68
CA LEU A 50 6.68 0.64 -7.33
C LEU A 50 7.54 -0.10 -8.35
N ASP A 51 8.46 0.61 -8.99
CA ASP A 51 9.44 0.04 -9.92
C ASP A 51 10.83 -0.08 -9.27
N PRO A 52 11.16 -1.22 -8.65
CA PRO A 52 12.48 -1.44 -8.05
C PRO A 52 13.63 -1.50 -9.07
N ALA A 53 13.38 -1.42 -10.38
CA ALA A 53 14.44 -1.24 -11.38
C ALA A 53 15.05 0.18 -11.34
N ASP A 54 14.31 1.17 -10.82
CA ASP A 54 14.88 2.49 -10.54
C ASP A 54 15.87 2.39 -9.36
N PRO A 55 17.16 2.73 -9.54
CA PRO A 55 18.18 2.56 -8.52
C PRO A 55 17.99 3.49 -7.31
N ALA A 56 17.39 4.67 -7.50
CA ALA A 56 17.09 5.58 -6.41
C ALA A 56 15.89 5.07 -5.59
N LEU A 57 14.86 4.53 -6.25
CA LEU A 57 13.74 3.88 -5.58
C LEU A 57 14.17 2.61 -4.85
N ALA A 58 14.99 1.76 -5.47
CA ALA A 58 15.57 0.57 -4.83
C ALA A 58 16.33 0.93 -3.56
N LYS A 59 17.15 1.98 -3.59
CA LYS A 59 17.89 2.47 -2.42
C LYS A 59 16.97 3.02 -1.34
N CYS A 60 15.93 3.75 -1.72
CA CYS A 60 14.87 4.21 -0.83
C CYS A 60 14.22 3.01 -0.10
N LEU A 61 13.69 2.04 -0.84
CA LEU A 61 12.99 0.86 -0.29
C LEU A 61 13.90 0.02 0.63
N CYS A 62 15.15 -0.18 0.23
CA CYS A 62 16.13 -0.91 1.03
C CYS A 62 16.60 -0.17 2.29
N SER A 63 16.41 1.16 2.36
CA SER A 63 16.73 1.95 3.56
C SER A 63 15.62 1.89 4.62
N SER A 64 14.47 1.33 4.28
CA SER A 64 13.24 1.37 5.08
C SER A 64 12.70 -0.01 5.44
N LEU A 65 13.57 -1.03 5.48
CA LEU A 65 13.18 -2.43 5.71
C LEU A 65 12.56 -2.70 7.08
N ASP A 66 12.86 -1.87 8.08
CA ASP A 66 12.21 -1.98 9.40
C ASP A 66 10.71 -1.63 9.34
N GLY A 67 10.27 -0.97 8.27
CA GLY A 67 8.87 -0.64 8.04
C GLY A 67 8.29 0.35 9.05
N ASN A 68 9.07 0.99 9.94
CA ASN A 68 8.51 1.85 11.00
C ASN A 68 7.76 3.07 10.46
N TRP A 69 8.06 3.49 9.23
CA TRP A 69 7.34 4.56 8.53
C TRP A 69 5.85 4.27 8.33
N VAL A 70 5.42 3.00 8.36
CA VAL A 70 4.02 2.61 8.24
C VAL A 70 3.23 2.85 9.53
N ASP A 71 3.89 2.99 10.69
CA ASP A 71 3.23 3.12 11.99
C ASP A 71 2.35 4.38 12.06
N GLY A 72 2.73 5.44 11.32
CA GLY A 72 1.93 6.66 11.17
C GLY A 72 0.58 6.44 10.46
N CYS A 73 0.39 5.29 9.80
CA CYS A 73 -0.84 4.92 9.09
C CYS A 73 -1.78 4.03 9.90
N THR A 74 -1.39 3.60 11.10
CA THR A 74 -2.21 2.74 11.98
C THR A 74 -3.48 3.42 12.49
N GLY A 75 -3.52 4.76 12.51
CA GLY A 75 -4.68 5.57 12.91
C GLY A 75 -5.65 5.92 11.77
N ALA A 76 -5.34 5.57 10.52
CA ALA A 76 -6.29 5.75 9.41
C ALA A 76 -7.42 4.73 9.58
N ALA A 77 -8.67 5.21 9.57
CA ALA A 77 -9.87 4.54 10.10
C ALA A 77 -10.20 3.15 9.50
N GLN A 78 -9.44 2.68 8.50
CA GLN A 78 -9.65 1.43 7.79
C GLN A 78 -8.35 0.68 7.47
N CYS A 79 -7.22 1.06 8.10
CA CYS A 79 -5.89 0.54 7.81
C CYS A 79 -5.26 -0.26 8.97
N GLY A 80 -5.78 -0.15 10.19
CA GLY A 80 -5.04 -0.55 11.39
C GLY A 80 -4.59 -2.01 11.43
N GLN A 81 -5.40 -2.96 10.95
CA GLN A 81 -5.03 -4.39 10.94
C GLN A 81 -4.14 -4.74 9.74
N ASP A 82 -4.45 -4.22 8.55
CA ASP A 82 -3.72 -4.53 7.31
C ASP A 82 -2.33 -3.88 7.29
N ILE A 83 -2.14 -2.74 7.96
CA ILE A 83 -0.85 -2.05 8.07
C ILE A 83 0.14 -2.85 8.92
N LEU A 84 -0.31 -3.48 10.00
CA LEU A 84 0.58 -4.30 10.85
C LEU A 84 1.05 -5.55 10.11
N SER A 85 0.15 -6.19 9.34
CA SER A 85 0.49 -7.30 8.47
C SER A 85 1.44 -6.86 7.36
N PHE A 86 1.13 -5.75 6.68
CA PHE A 86 2.01 -5.15 5.67
C PHE A 86 3.41 -4.87 6.22
N LYS A 87 3.52 -4.25 7.42
CA LYS A 87 4.80 -3.97 8.06
C LYS A 87 5.66 -5.22 8.21
N LYS A 88 5.04 -6.31 8.66
CA LYS A 88 5.71 -7.59 8.90
C LYS A 88 6.17 -8.23 7.60
N GLU A 89 5.38 -8.12 6.54
CA GLU A 89 5.65 -8.76 5.25
C GLU A 89 6.48 -7.89 4.30
N TYR A 90 6.63 -6.59 4.57
CA TYR A 90 7.27 -5.63 3.67
C TYR A 90 8.67 -6.07 3.19
N PRO A 91 9.61 -6.52 4.06
CA PRO A 91 10.91 -7.01 3.59
C PRO A 91 10.79 -8.22 2.67
N SER A 92 9.97 -9.20 3.05
CA SER A 92 9.77 -10.42 2.28
C SER A 92 9.08 -10.17 0.94
N ASN A 93 8.18 -9.17 0.88
CA ASN A 93 7.52 -8.74 -0.35
C ASN A 93 8.50 -8.08 -1.32
N LEU A 94 9.45 -7.27 -0.82
CA LEU A 94 10.52 -6.70 -1.64
C LEU A 94 11.43 -7.80 -2.21
N GLU A 95 11.85 -8.75 -1.37
CA GLU A 95 12.64 -9.91 -1.81
C GLU A 95 11.90 -10.75 -2.84
N SER A 96 10.60 -11.00 -2.64
CA SER A 96 9.76 -11.75 -3.57
C SER A 96 9.52 -11.01 -4.88
N ALA A 97 9.51 -9.68 -4.86
CA ALA A 97 9.50 -8.87 -6.08
C ALA A 97 10.83 -8.92 -6.86
N GLY A 98 11.90 -9.43 -6.23
CA GLY A 98 13.23 -9.54 -6.83
C GLY A 98 14.22 -8.49 -6.35
N LEU A 99 13.85 -7.63 -5.40
CA LEU A 99 14.74 -6.62 -4.82
C LEU A 99 15.53 -7.21 -3.64
N ARG A 100 16.86 -7.19 -3.75
CA ARG A 100 17.78 -7.62 -2.69
C ARG A 100 18.54 -6.44 -2.14
N CYS A 101 18.46 -6.27 -0.82
CA CYS A 101 19.04 -5.13 -0.10
C CYS A 101 20.36 -5.46 0.63
N THR A 102 20.95 -6.62 0.37
CA THR A 102 22.21 -7.06 1.00
C THR A 102 23.43 -6.51 0.25
N GLY A 103 24.52 -6.18 0.98
CA GLY A 103 25.80 -5.82 0.35
C GLY A 103 26.01 -4.33 0.00
N GLY A 104 25.22 -3.41 0.58
CA GLY A 104 25.41 -1.97 0.47
C GLY A 104 24.72 -1.32 -0.74
N THR A 105 24.82 -1.92 -1.92
CA THR A 105 24.09 -1.49 -3.12
C THR A 105 22.93 -2.45 -3.38
N PRO A 106 21.67 -1.98 -3.45
CA PRO A 106 20.54 -2.82 -3.82
C PRO A 106 20.73 -3.45 -5.20
N THR A 107 20.33 -4.71 -5.33
CA THR A 107 20.29 -5.42 -6.61
C THR A 107 18.86 -5.82 -6.92
N TYR A 108 18.42 -5.56 -8.15
CA TYR A 108 17.10 -5.95 -8.62
C TYR A 108 17.24 -7.01 -9.70
N ILE A 109 16.69 -8.19 -9.45
CA ILE A 109 16.55 -9.28 -10.42
C ILE A 109 15.07 -9.62 -10.44
N PRO A 110 14.31 -9.21 -11.48
CA PRO A 110 12.88 -9.46 -11.53
C PRO A 110 12.56 -10.92 -11.24
N ALA A 111 11.60 -11.17 -10.35
CA ALA A 111 11.12 -12.52 -10.11
C ALA A 111 10.61 -13.13 -11.44
N PRO A 112 10.85 -14.43 -11.69
CA PRO A 112 10.27 -15.09 -12.85
C PRO A 112 8.76 -14.88 -12.85
N VAL A 113 8.20 -14.39 -13.96
CA VAL A 113 6.75 -14.39 -14.14
C VAL A 113 6.31 -15.86 -14.22
N ALA A 114 5.57 -16.30 -13.21
CA ALA A 114 5.01 -17.65 -13.15
C ALA A 114 3.85 -17.83 -14.13
#